data_AF-A0A519M5Y5-F1
#
_entry.id   AF-A0A519M5Y5-F1
#
_cell.length_a   1.000
_cell.length_b   1.000
_cell.length_c   1.000
_cell.angle_alpha   90.00
_cell.angle_beta   90.00
_cell.angle_gamma   90.00
#
_symmetry.space_group_name_H-M   'P 1'
#
loop_
_entity.id
_entity.type
_entity.pdbx_description
1 polymer ?
#
loop_
_entity_poly.entity_id
_entity_poly.type
_entity_poly.pdbx_seq_one_letter_code
_entity_poly.pdbx_strand_id
1 'polypeptide(L)'
;MKIYIIVFLVAAGVCSCTTQKFDSASAKDSNVSTAKTNDTIRIANEELEYEVTIIYPGFNSWLTSRAKPRNFYNQEFLETRNRVWVNEWNSRSMQQERYRGMYEMRIDYEPRIN
;
A
#
# COMPACT_ATOMS: atom_id res chain seq x y z
N MET A 1 -9.58 -50.77 -20.39
CA MET A 1 -8.93 -50.79 -19.05
C MET A 1 -8.00 -49.60 -18.82
N LYS A 2 -7.03 -49.31 -19.70
CA LYS A 2 -6.12 -48.15 -19.57
C LYS A 2 -6.81 -46.78 -19.54
N ILE A 3 -7.92 -46.62 -20.28
CA ILE A 3 -8.66 -45.35 -20.36
C ILE A 3 -9.37 -45.00 -19.04
N TYR A 4 -9.87 -46.01 -18.31
CA TYR A 4 -10.52 -45.80 -17.02
C TYR A 4 -9.52 -45.43 -15.92
N ILE A 5 -8.28 -45.94 -16.00
CA ILE A 5 -7.18 -45.58 -15.10
C ILE A 5 -6.78 -44.11 -15.30
N ILE A 6 -6.73 -43.64 -16.55
CA ILE A 6 -6.42 -42.24 -16.87
C ILE A 6 -7.54 -41.31 -16.40
N VAL A 7 -8.81 -41.69 -16.59
CA VAL A 7 -9.96 -40.92 -16.11
C VAL A 7 -9.98 -40.81 -14.58
N PHE A 8 -9.63 -41.89 -13.86
CA PHE A 8 -9.55 -41.88 -12.41
C PHE A 8 -8.41 -40.99 -11.88
N LEU A 9 -7.25 -40.99 -12.54
CA LEU A 9 -6.11 -40.14 -12.19
C LEU A 9 -6.38 -38.64 -12.39
N VAL A 10 -7.09 -38.27 -13.44
CA VAL A 10 -7.47 -36.87 -13.70
C VAL A 10 -8.54 -36.39 -12.71
N ALA A 11 -9.50 -37.24 -12.35
CA ALA A 11 -10.53 -36.90 -11.36
C ALA A 11 -9.96 -36.69 -9.95
N ALA A 12 -8.92 -37.44 -9.56
CA ALA A 12 -8.26 -37.27 -8.27
C ALA A 12 -7.48 -35.94 -8.16
N GLY A 13 -6.99 -35.39 -9.28
CA GLY A 13 -6.23 -34.14 -9.30
C GLY A 13 -7.05 -32.88 -9.02
N VAL A 14 -8.37 -32.92 -9.24
CA VAL A 14 -9.25 -31.74 -9.09
C VAL A 14 -9.73 -31.53 -7.64
N CYS A 15 -9.54 -32.51 -6.74
CA CYS A 15 -9.98 -32.44 -5.34
C CYS A 15 -8.95 -31.86 -4.36
N SER A 16 -7.76 -31.43 -4.81
CA SER A 16 -6.72 -30.89 -3.92
C SER A 16 -6.69 -29.36 -3.78
N CYS A 17 -7.73 -28.65 -4.25
CA CYS A 17 -7.85 -27.22 -3.96
C CYS A 17 -8.43 -27.04 -2.54
N THR A 18 -7.57 -27.06 -1.52
CA THR A 18 -7.94 -26.65 -0.16
C THR A 18 -7.49 -25.21 0.07
N THR A 19 -8.44 -24.32 0.33
CA THR A 19 -8.16 -22.93 0.69
C THR A 19 -7.67 -22.90 2.14
N GLN A 20 -6.48 -22.35 2.39
CA GLN A 20 -6.01 -22.12 3.75
C GLN A 20 -6.99 -21.18 4.46
N LYS A 21 -7.67 -21.65 5.51
CA LYS A 21 -8.44 -20.78 6.40
C LYS A 21 -7.42 -19.97 7.21
N PHE A 22 -7.32 -18.68 6.90
CA PHE A 22 -6.58 -17.75 7.74
C PHE A 22 -7.44 -17.52 8.99
N ASP A 23 -7.14 -18.22 10.08
CA ASP A 23 -7.69 -17.89 11.39
C ASP A 23 -7.17 -16.50 11.75
N SER A 24 -7.99 -15.50 11.47
CA SER A 24 -7.84 -14.18 12.06
C SER A 24 -8.22 -14.33 13.53
N ALA A 25 -7.24 -14.73 14.33
CA ALA A 25 -7.32 -14.61 15.78
C ALA A 25 -7.60 -13.13 16.07
N SER A 26 -8.84 -12.89 16.47
CA SER A 26 -9.34 -11.64 17.02
C SER A 26 -8.48 -11.28 18.22
N ALA A 27 -7.47 -10.43 18.01
CA ALA A 27 -6.88 -9.64 19.07
C ALA A 27 -7.89 -8.52 19.38
N LYS A 28 -8.86 -8.89 20.21
CA LYS A 28 -9.80 -7.99 20.85
C LYS A 28 -9.04 -7.19 21.91
N ASP A 29 -8.25 -6.21 21.49
CA ASP A 29 -7.85 -5.12 22.37
C ASP A 29 -8.82 -3.95 22.18
N SER A 30 -9.87 -4.02 22.98
CA SER A 30 -10.74 -2.91 23.31
C SER A 30 -9.94 -1.84 24.05
N ASN A 31 -9.21 -1.03 23.30
CA ASN A 31 -8.75 0.31 23.69
C ASN A 31 -8.56 1.16 22.42
N VAL A 32 -9.58 1.20 21.55
CA VAL A 32 -9.78 2.40 20.72
C VAL A 32 -10.33 3.46 21.65
N SER A 33 -9.41 3.99 22.46
CA SER A 33 -9.55 5.30 23.04
C SER A 33 -10.02 6.22 21.92
N THR A 34 -11.12 6.91 22.18
CA THR A 34 -11.50 8.12 21.47
C THR A 34 -10.31 9.07 21.55
N ALA A 35 -9.42 9.03 20.57
CA ALA A 35 -8.17 9.78 20.57
C ALA A 35 -8.06 10.60 19.28
N LYS A 36 -8.41 11.88 19.46
CA LYS A 36 -8.02 13.06 18.68
C LYS A 36 -8.49 13.14 17.22
N THR A 37 -9.63 13.80 17.09
CA THR A 37 -9.83 14.87 16.10
C THR A 37 -8.51 15.62 15.84
N ASN A 38 -7.91 15.41 14.66
CA ASN A 38 -6.63 15.97 14.16
C ASN A 38 -5.32 15.35 14.71
N ASP A 39 -5.01 14.15 14.26
CA ASP A 39 -3.64 13.62 14.28
C ASP A 39 -2.85 14.12 13.06
N THR A 40 -2.37 15.36 13.13
CA THR A 40 -1.32 15.82 12.21
C THR A 40 0.01 15.21 12.63
N ILE A 41 0.62 14.42 11.75
CA ILE A 41 1.91 13.78 12.02
C ILE A 41 3.00 14.58 11.34
N ARG A 42 4.01 14.97 12.12
CA ARG A 42 5.19 15.66 11.64
C ARG A 42 6.38 14.69 11.66
N ILE A 43 6.99 14.48 10.51
CA ILE A 43 8.21 13.70 10.33
C ILE A 43 9.28 14.69 9.89
N ALA A 44 10.18 15.01 10.80
CA ALA A 44 11.30 15.93 10.58
C ALA A 44 12.61 15.24 10.96
N ASN A 45 13.67 15.53 10.22
CA ASN A 45 15.04 15.20 10.58
C ASN A 45 15.85 16.49 10.48
N GLU A 46 16.54 16.86 11.55
CA GLU A 46 17.34 18.09 11.61
C GLU A 46 18.51 18.10 10.60
N GLU A 47 18.94 16.92 10.14
CA GLU A 47 19.98 16.76 9.12
C GLU A 47 19.44 16.88 7.68
N LEU A 48 18.11 16.83 7.47
CA LEU A 48 17.49 16.88 6.16
C LEU A 48 16.92 18.27 5.87
N GLU A 49 16.92 18.65 4.60
CA GLU A 49 16.38 19.95 4.15
C GLU A 49 14.84 20.01 4.11
N TYR A 50 14.16 18.88 4.37
CA TYR A 50 12.72 18.75 4.20
C TYR A 50 12.00 18.17 5.42
N GLU A 51 10.77 18.62 5.60
CA GLU A 51 9.83 18.12 6.61
C GLU A 51 8.60 17.55 5.91
N VAL A 52 8.07 16.43 6.43
CA VAL A 52 6.80 15.86 5.98
C VAL A 52 5.74 16.06 7.06
N THR A 53 4.67 16.77 6.70
CA THR A 53 3.48 16.93 7.54
C THR A 53 2.30 16.19 6.91
N ILE A 54 1.71 15.24 7.65
CA ILE A 54 0.59 14.41 7.20
C ILE A 54 -0.67 14.87 7.92
N ILE A 55 -1.67 15.32 7.16
CA ILE A 55 -2.97 15.76 7.68
C ILE A 55 -4.05 14.84 7.10
N TYR A 56 -4.27 13.69 7.73
CA TYR A 56 -5.26 12.74 7.25
C TYR A 56 -5.94 11.96 8.38
N PRO A 57 -7.28 12.07 8.53
CA PRO A 57 -8.02 11.32 9.52
C PRO A 57 -8.05 9.84 9.11
N GLY A 58 -7.24 9.03 9.79
CA GLY A 58 -7.10 7.60 9.52
C GLY A 58 -5.69 7.14 9.17
N PHE A 59 -4.71 8.06 9.12
CA PHE A 59 -3.33 7.66 8.82
C PHE A 59 -2.79 6.71 9.89
N ASN A 60 -3.00 6.99 11.18
CA ASN A 60 -2.58 6.10 12.26
C ASN A 60 -3.20 4.70 12.15
N SER A 61 -4.48 4.62 11.79
CA SER A 61 -5.13 3.33 11.55
C SER A 61 -4.51 2.58 10.35
N TRP A 62 -4.22 3.29 9.26
CA TRP A 62 -3.53 2.72 8.10
C TRP A 62 -2.11 2.26 8.47
N LEU A 63 -1.38 3.06 9.25
CA LEU A 63 -0.02 2.77 9.69
C LEU A 63 0.02 1.45 10.46
N THR A 64 -0.86 1.28 11.45
CA THR A 64 -0.90 0.06 12.27
C THR A 64 -1.38 -1.17 11.49
N SER A 65 -2.29 -1.01 10.52
CA SER A 65 -2.93 -2.15 9.84
C SER A 65 -2.25 -2.57 8.52
N ARG A 66 -1.55 -1.64 7.84
CA ARG A 66 -1.05 -1.87 6.48
C ARG A 66 0.43 -1.59 6.30
N ALA A 67 1.04 -0.74 7.13
CA ALA A 67 2.44 -0.37 6.92
C ALA A 67 3.35 -1.59 7.04
N LYS A 68 4.34 -1.63 6.16
CA LYS A 68 5.42 -2.62 6.23
C LYS A 68 6.44 -2.19 7.29
N PRO A 69 7.15 -3.16 7.91
CA PRO A 69 8.21 -2.82 8.86
C PRO A 69 9.29 -1.96 8.18
N ARG A 70 10.05 -1.22 8.99
CA ARG A 70 11.19 -0.43 8.52
C ARG A 70 12.15 -1.33 7.73
N ASN A 71 12.68 -0.80 6.62
CA ASN A 71 13.58 -1.51 5.70
C ASN A 71 12.97 -2.68 4.92
N PHE A 72 11.64 -2.85 4.92
CA PHE A 72 10.99 -3.85 4.06
C PHE A 72 11.22 -3.58 2.57
N TYR A 73 11.18 -2.31 2.17
CA TYR A 73 11.57 -1.86 0.84
C TYR A 73 12.95 -1.20 0.94
N ASN A 74 13.81 -1.50 -0.04
CA ASN A 74 15.07 -0.77 -0.20
C ASN A 74 14.83 0.55 -0.96
N GLN A 75 15.83 1.43 -0.92
CA GLN A 75 15.76 2.74 -1.56
C GLN A 75 15.56 2.63 -3.08
N GLU A 76 16.32 1.79 -3.76
CA GLU A 76 16.22 1.58 -5.21
C GLU A 76 14.81 1.17 -5.66
N PHE A 77 14.15 0.28 -4.90
CA PHE A 77 12.77 -0.11 -5.15
C PHE A 77 11.84 1.10 -5.05
N LEU A 78 11.95 1.89 -3.97
CA LEU A 78 11.11 3.06 -3.76
C LEU A 78 11.33 4.12 -4.84
N GLU A 79 12.57 4.41 -5.21
CA GLU A 79 12.92 5.36 -6.27
C GLU A 79 12.36 4.93 -7.63
N THR A 80 12.45 3.63 -7.95
CA THR A 80 11.87 3.05 -9.16
C THR A 80 10.35 3.23 -9.18
N ARG A 81 9.68 3.00 -8.04
CA ARG A 81 8.23 3.20 -7.90
C ARG A 81 7.84 4.67 -8.01
N ASN A 82 8.60 5.56 -7.37
CA ASN A 82 8.36 7.00 -7.40
C ASN A 82 8.34 7.54 -8.83
N ARG A 83 9.27 7.12 -9.70
CA ARG A 83 9.26 7.51 -11.13
C ARG A 83 7.92 7.21 -11.80
N VAL A 84 7.41 6.00 -11.63
CA VAL A 84 6.14 5.58 -12.23
C VAL A 84 4.96 6.34 -11.62
N TRP A 85 4.91 6.45 -10.29
CA TRP A 85 3.80 7.10 -9.59
C TRP A 85 3.73 8.60 -9.85
N VAL A 86 4.87 9.28 -9.87
CA VAL A 86 4.93 10.72 -10.15
C VAL A 86 4.49 11.00 -11.59
N ASN A 87 4.95 10.21 -12.56
CA ASN A 87 4.55 10.38 -13.96
C ASN A 87 3.03 10.22 -14.13
N GLU A 88 2.46 9.18 -13.52
CA GLU A 88 1.00 8.95 -13.53
C GLU A 88 0.23 10.08 -12.84
N TRP A 89 0.68 10.50 -11.65
CA TRP A 89 0.06 11.59 -10.91
C TRP A 89 0.06 12.89 -11.71
N ASN A 90 1.21 13.27 -12.26
CA ASN A 90 1.40 14.49 -13.04
C ASN A 90 0.59 14.48 -14.34
N SER A 91 0.47 13.31 -14.99
CA SER A 91 -0.40 13.14 -16.16
C SER A 91 -1.87 13.40 -15.82
N ARG A 92 -2.32 12.95 -14.64
CA ARG A 92 -3.70 13.12 -14.17
C ARG A 92 -3.99 14.52 -13.66
N SER A 93 -3.02 15.18 -13.02
CA SER A 93 -3.17 16.56 -12.54
C SER A 93 -3.41 17.55 -13.68
N MET A 94 -2.94 17.24 -14.89
CA MET A 94 -3.22 18.04 -16.10
C MET A 94 -4.62 17.79 -16.69
N GLN A 95 -5.33 16.74 -16.26
CA GLN A 95 -6.63 16.32 -16.77
C GLN A 95 -7.73 16.49 -15.71
N GLN A 96 -7.80 17.68 -15.11
CA GLN A 96 -8.68 17.96 -13.96
C GLN A 96 -10.15 17.65 -14.23
N GLU A 97 -10.67 17.95 -15.43
CA GLU A 97 -12.05 17.66 -15.82
C GLU A 97 -12.36 16.16 -15.79
N ARG A 98 -11.43 15.33 -16.31
CA ARG A 98 -11.59 13.87 -16.32
C ARG A 98 -11.58 13.29 -14.91
N TYR A 99 -10.73 13.83 -14.04
CA TYR A 99 -10.52 13.31 -12.69
C TYR A 99 -11.20 14.15 -11.59
N ARG A 100 -12.13 15.04 -11.95
CA ARG A 100 -12.94 15.84 -11.02
C ARG A 100 -12.11 16.59 -9.97
N GLY A 101 -10.96 17.13 -10.37
CA GLY A 101 -10.07 17.87 -9.47
C GLY A 101 -9.40 17.04 -8.38
N MET A 102 -9.42 15.70 -8.43
CA MET A 102 -8.78 14.84 -7.42
C MET A 102 -7.25 14.94 -7.41
N TYR A 103 -6.65 15.49 -8.46
CA TYR A 103 -5.21 15.64 -8.63
C TYR A 103 -4.91 17.13 -8.79
N GLU A 104 -4.56 17.78 -7.68
CA GLU A 104 -4.51 19.24 -7.62
C GLU A 104 -3.18 19.80 -8.12
N MET A 105 -2.06 19.30 -7.56
CA MET A 105 -0.72 19.85 -7.80
C MET A 105 0.16 18.85 -8.51
N ARG A 106 1.03 19.35 -9.39
CA ARG A 106 2.10 18.54 -9.99
C ARG A 106 3.21 18.31 -8.96
N ILE A 107 3.80 17.13 -8.97
CA ILE A 107 4.97 16.79 -8.16
C ILE A 107 6.21 17.10 -9.01
N ASP A 108 7.06 17.99 -8.50
CA ASP A 108 8.39 18.21 -9.08
C ASP A 108 9.35 17.17 -8.51
N TYR A 109 9.70 16.19 -9.34
CA TYR A 109 10.53 15.06 -8.93
C TYR A 109 11.74 14.98 -9.87
N GLU A 110 12.91 15.28 -9.33
CA GLU A 110 14.18 15.14 -10.01
C GLU A 110 14.91 13.91 -9.46
N PRO A 111 14.92 12.77 -10.17
CA PRO A 111 15.50 11.53 -9.67
C PRO A 111 17.04 11.54 -9.55
N ARG A 112 17.69 12.65 -9.90
CA ARG A 112 19.15 12.83 -9.84
C ARG A 112 19.60 13.64 -8.63
N ILE A 113 18.66 14.21 -7.88
CA ILE A 113 18.94 14.93 -6.64
C ILE A 113 18.72 13.95 -5.49
N ASN A 114 19.74 13.78 -4.65
CA ASN A 114 19.73 12.96 -3.43
C ASN A 114 19.61 13.85 -2.20
#